data_AF-A0A9E6DCI9-F1
#
_entry.id   AF-A0A9E6DCI9-F1
#
_cell.length_a   1.000
_cell.length_b   1.000
_cell.length_c   1.000
_cell.angle_alpha   90.00
_cell.angle_beta   90.00
_cell.angle_gamma   90.00
#
_symmetry.space_group_name_H-M   'P 1'
#
loop_
_entity.id
_entity.type
_entity.pdbx_description
1 polymer ?
#
loop_
_entity_poly.entity_id
_entity_poly.type
_entity_poly.pdbx_seq_one_letter_code
_entity_poly.pdbx_strand_id
1 'polypeptide(L)'
;MLDKAKLKQLQGTFLIQYPQGFDDPQMQVITKKHPIAKMTDFAHQHFSPSASGNVHLCAQNMQKIISRSSMISMFEKPKFKSLINVLNEYDKAYLVDSLLEYLHGNQQRGFEGMMQILAMENLAKWSLLTIIPAYFSPQDEVFIKPTTVKNILKHFEITDITYKPTPSWEFYTRYRDLINEAKAQVHPSLSPNNPAFCGFLMMTTKETANKSQMFPVDN
;
A
#
# COMPACT_ATOMS: atom_id res chain seq x y z
N MET A 1 -3.57 12.94 14.44
CA MET A 1 -4.37 13.34 13.27
C MET A 1 -3.58 14.28 12.36
N LEU A 2 -3.86 14.28 11.04
CA LEU A 2 -3.26 15.25 10.11
C LEU A 2 -3.87 16.65 10.32
N ASP A 3 -3.05 17.70 10.17
CA ASP A 3 -3.51 19.09 10.24
C ASP A 3 -4.60 19.35 9.17
N LYS A 4 -5.77 19.78 9.62
CA LYS A 4 -6.95 19.94 8.76
C LYS A 4 -6.80 21.08 7.75
N ALA A 5 -6.12 22.17 8.12
CA ALA A 5 -5.92 23.31 7.23
C ALA A 5 -4.96 22.92 6.09
N LYS A 6 -3.83 22.29 6.41
CA LYS A 6 -2.90 21.72 5.41
C LYS A 6 -3.61 20.71 4.51
N LEU A 7 -4.41 19.81 5.08
CA LEU A 7 -5.15 18.80 4.31
C LEU A 7 -6.14 19.44 3.32
N LYS A 8 -6.87 20.49 3.73
CA LYS A 8 -7.78 21.24 2.86
C LYS A 8 -7.04 22.05 1.79
N GLN A 9 -5.86 22.58 2.10
CA GLN A 9 -5.01 23.22 1.10
C GLN A 9 -4.56 22.23 0.03
N LEU A 10 -4.11 21.03 0.40
CA LEU A 10 -3.76 19.97 -0.55
C LEU A 10 -4.97 19.56 -1.41
N GLN A 11 -6.14 19.39 -0.78
CA GLN A 11 -7.40 19.11 -1.50
C GLN A 11 -7.69 20.21 -2.54
N GLY A 12 -7.58 21.48 -2.16
CA GLY A 12 -7.79 22.61 -3.07
C GLY A 12 -6.83 22.58 -4.25
N THR A 13 -5.52 22.41 -3.98
CA THR A 13 -4.50 22.29 -5.03
C THR A 13 -4.82 21.16 -6.02
N PHE A 14 -5.24 19.99 -5.51
CA PHE A 14 -5.58 18.85 -6.36
C PHE A 14 -6.82 19.14 -7.21
N LEU A 15 -7.89 19.67 -6.62
CA LEU A 15 -9.17 19.90 -7.32
C LEU A 15 -9.12 21.11 -8.28
N ILE A 16 -8.21 22.07 -8.08
CA ILE A 16 -7.95 23.11 -9.07
C ILE A 16 -7.39 22.48 -10.36
N GLN A 17 -6.51 21.50 -10.24
CA GLN A 17 -5.91 20.82 -11.38
C GLN A 17 -6.82 19.73 -11.97
N TYR A 18 -7.56 19.03 -11.12
CA TYR A 18 -8.44 17.91 -11.47
C TYR A 18 -9.83 18.13 -10.85
N PRO A 19 -10.70 18.95 -11.46
CA PRO A 19 -12.00 19.32 -10.87
C PRO A 19 -12.91 18.15 -10.52
N GLN A 20 -12.81 17.03 -11.25
CA GLN A 20 -13.57 15.80 -10.99
C GLN A 20 -12.83 14.80 -10.08
N GLY A 21 -11.73 15.21 -9.45
CA GLY A 21 -10.91 14.33 -8.62
C GLY A 21 -10.28 13.20 -9.45
N PHE A 22 -10.38 11.96 -8.97
CA PHE A 22 -9.86 10.80 -9.71
C PHE A 22 -10.66 10.46 -10.97
N ASP A 23 -11.89 10.97 -11.12
CA ASP A 23 -12.72 10.79 -12.31
C ASP A 23 -12.37 11.78 -13.44
N ASP A 24 -11.48 12.74 -13.18
CA ASP A 24 -11.00 13.67 -14.20
C ASP A 24 -10.33 12.93 -15.38
N PRO A 25 -10.61 13.31 -16.64
CA PRO A 25 -10.04 12.64 -17.81
C PRO A 25 -8.51 12.50 -17.78
N GLN A 26 -7.79 13.48 -17.22
CA GLN A 26 -6.34 13.41 -17.09
C GLN A 26 -5.92 12.38 -16.03
N MET A 27 -6.66 12.31 -14.92
CA MET A 27 -6.42 11.34 -13.86
C MET A 27 -6.72 9.91 -14.31
N GLN A 28 -7.72 9.71 -15.16
CA GLN A 28 -8.08 8.39 -15.70
C GLN A 28 -6.92 7.72 -16.45
N VAL A 29 -6.03 8.48 -17.10
CA VAL A 29 -4.82 7.94 -17.75
C VAL A 29 -3.87 7.31 -16.73
N ILE A 30 -3.81 7.85 -15.51
CA ILE A 30 -3.00 7.33 -14.40
C ILE A 30 -3.76 6.19 -13.71
N THR A 31 -5.03 6.38 -13.36
CA THR A 31 -5.83 5.41 -12.61
C THR A 31 -5.95 4.07 -13.36
N LYS A 32 -6.04 4.08 -14.69
CA LYS A 32 -6.06 2.85 -15.52
C LYS A 32 -4.80 1.98 -15.38
N LYS A 33 -3.66 2.55 -14.96
CA LYS A 33 -2.42 1.81 -14.68
C LYS A 33 -2.44 1.10 -13.33
N HIS A 34 -3.45 1.38 -12.51
CA HIS A 34 -3.63 0.84 -11.16
C HIS A 34 -4.96 0.08 -11.11
N PRO A 35 -4.97 -1.22 -11.44
CA PRO A 35 -6.20 -2.00 -11.53
C PRO A 35 -6.71 -2.42 -10.14
N ILE A 36 -7.02 -1.45 -9.27
CA ILE A 36 -7.35 -1.67 -7.85
C ILE A 36 -8.54 -2.64 -7.73
N ALA A 37 -9.66 -2.38 -8.41
CA ALA A 37 -10.84 -3.25 -8.37
C ALA A 37 -10.51 -4.70 -8.72
N LYS A 38 -9.80 -4.93 -9.83
CA LYS A 38 -9.38 -6.28 -10.26
C LYS A 38 -8.47 -6.97 -9.24
N MET A 39 -7.60 -6.23 -8.55
CA MET A 39 -6.73 -6.80 -7.52
C MET A 39 -7.51 -7.09 -6.23
N THR A 40 -8.50 -6.27 -5.89
CA THR A 40 -9.43 -6.52 -4.79
C THR A 40 -10.27 -7.77 -5.04
N ASP A 41 -10.89 -7.89 -6.22
CA ASP A 41 -11.65 -9.08 -6.61
C ASP A 41 -10.78 -10.35 -6.51
N PHE A 42 -9.54 -10.27 -7.01
CA PHE A 42 -8.58 -11.37 -6.91
C PHE A 42 -8.25 -11.72 -5.45
N ALA A 43 -8.07 -10.72 -4.59
CA ALA A 43 -7.75 -10.93 -3.18
C ALA A 43 -8.92 -11.60 -2.44
N HIS A 44 -10.15 -11.13 -2.65
CA HIS A 44 -11.35 -11.73 -2.05
C HIS A 44 -11.60 -13.15 -2.54
N GLN A 45 -11.39 -13.41 -3.84
CA GLN A 45 -11.58 -14.73 -4.43
C GLN A 45 -10.59 -15.78 -3.89
N HIS A 46 -9.35 -15.39 -3.62
CA HIS A 46 -8.26 -16.35 -3.38
C HIS A 46 -7.75 -16.41 -1.94
N PHE A 47 -8.13 -15.47 -1.08
CA PHE A 47 -7.69 -15.42 0.31
C PHE A 47 -8.88 -15.48 1.28
N SER A 48 -9.83 -16.38 1.03
CA SER A 48 -10.91 -16.68 1.97
C SER A 48 -10.38 -17.39 3.23
N PRO A 49 -11.17 -17.47 4.33
CA PRO A 49 -10.75 -18.21 5.53
C PRO A 49 -10.38 -19.69 5.27
N SER A 50 -10.95 -20.30 4.23
CA SER A 50 -10.69 -21.69 3.86
C SER A 50 -9.50 -21.87 2.90
N ALA A 51 -8.79 -20.80 2.52
CA ALA A 51 -7.71 -20.87 1.54
C ALA A 51 -6.50 -21.70 2.03
N SER A 52 -6.35 -21.89 3.34
CA SER A 52 -5.33 -22.78 3.94
C SER A 52 -5.54 -24.25 3.56
N GLY A 53 -6.74 -24.65 3.11
CA GLY A 53 -7.00 -26.01 2.61
C GLY A 53 -6.17 -26.40 1.38
N ASN A 54 -5.53 -25.44 0.70
CA ASN A 54 -4.52 -25.70 -0.31
C ASN A 54 -3.39 -24.67 -0.21
N VAL A 55 -2.44 -24.92 0.70
CA VAL A 55 -1.27 -24.08 0.99
C VAL A 55 -0.51 -23.70 -0.29
N HIS A 56 -0.23 -24.66 -1.17
CA HIS A 56 0.51 -24.38 -2.41
C HIS A 56 -0.22 -23.40 -3.32
N LEU A 57 -1.53 -23.60 -3.53
CA LEU A 57 -2.32 -22.71 -4.35
C LEU A 57 -2.40 -21.30 -3.74
N CYS A 58 -2.58 -21.21 -2.41
CA CYS A 58 -2.62 -19.93 -1.72
C CYS A 58 -1.29 -19.18 -1.86
N ALA A 59 -0.15 -19.84 -1.62
CA ALA A 59 1.18 -19.26 -1.81
C ALA A 59 1.44 -18.81 -3.27
N GLN A 60 1.00 -19.61 -4.25
CA GLN A 60 1.03 -19.21 -5.66
C GLN A 60 0.16 -17.98 -5.95
N ASN A 61 -1.00 -17.85 -5.30
CA ASN A 61 -1.87 -16.69 -5.46
C ASN A 61 -1.26 -15.44 -4.80
N MET A 62 -0.56 -15.56 -3.67
CA MET A 62 0.27 -14.48 -3.10
C MET A 62 1.34 -14.02 -4.10
N GLN A 63 2.04 -14.96 -4.75
CA GLN A 63 3.01 -14.64 -5.79
C GLN A 63 2.36 -13.92 -6.99
N LYS A 64 1.18 -14.36 -7.44
CA LYS A 64 0.44 -13.75 -8.55
C LYS A 64 0.01 -12.32 -8.24
N ILE A 65 -0.57 -12.06 -7.07
CA ILE A 65 -1.04 -10.71 -6.72
C ILE A 65 0.14 -9.73 -6.59
N ILE A 66 1.24 -10.15 -5.98
CA ILE A 66 2.47 -9.34 -5.87
C ILE A 66 3.07 -9.07 -7.26
N SER A 67 3.12 -10.07 -8.13
CA SER A 67 3.65 -9.93 -9.50
C SER A 67 2.81 -8.96 -10.34
N ARG A 68 1.48 -9.00 -10.20
CA ARG A 68 0.54 -8.16 -10.96
C ARG A 68 0.36 -6.76 -10.39
N SER A 69 0.69 -6.54 -9.13
CA SER A 69 0.58 -5.23 -8.49
C SER A 69 1.47 -4.19 -9.18
N SER A 70 0.88 -3.06 -9.61
CA SER A 70 1.64 -1.91 -10.12
C SER A 70 2.21 -1.03 -8.99
N MET A 71 1.85 -1.32 -7.73
CA MET A 71 2.37 -0.61 -6.55
C MET A 71 3.65 -1.25 -5.98
N ILE A 72 4.01 -2.46 -6.40
CA ILE A 72 5.23 -3.17 -6.00
C ILE A 72 6.36 -2.94 -7.01
N SER A 73 7.59 -2.74 -6.51
CA SER A 73 8.76 -2.54 -7.37
C SER A 73 9.05 -3.77 -8.21
N MET A 74 9.46 -3.57 -9.46
CA MET A 74 9.90 -4.66 -10.35
C MET A 74 11.06 -5.48 -9.77
N PHE A 75 11.87 -4.91 -8.87
CA PHE A 75 12.96 -5.62 -8.19
C PHE A 75 12.50 -6.52 -7.04
N GLU A 76 11.33 -6.27 -6.46
CA GLU A 76 10.79 -7.06 -5.35
C GLU A 76 10.06 -8.31 -5.85
N LYS A 77 9.38 -8.20 -7.00
CA LYS A 77 8.61 -9.28 -7.62
C LYS A 77 9.41 -10.58 -7.85
N PRO A 78 10.59 -10.58 -8.50
CA PRO A 78 11.35 -11.81 -8.72
C PRO A 78 11.88 -12.39 -7.40
N LYS A 79 12.22 -11.55 -6.42
CA LYS A 79 12.71 -12.01 -5.11
C LYS A 79 11.60 -12.69 -4.32
N PHE A 80 10.39 -12.12 -4.30
CA PHE A 80 9.26 -12.78 -3.66
C PHE A 80 8.90 -14.10 -4.35
N LYS A 81 8.95 -14.16 -5.69
CA LYS A 81 8.79 -15.42 -6.42
C LYS A 81 9.85 -16.45 -6.01
N SER A 82 11.11 -16.03 -5.89
CA SER A 82 12.20 -16.90 -5.44
C SER A 82 11.93 -17.44 -4.04
N LEU A 83 11.53 -16.59 -3.10
CA LEU A 83 11.15 -16.98 -1.74
C LEU A 83 10.13 -18.12 -1.76
N ILE A 84 8.99 -17.94 -2.45
CA ILE A 84 7.93 -18.97 -2.52
C ILE A 84 8.44 -20.32 -3.05
N ASN A 85 9.41 -20.31 -3.95
CA ASN A 85 9.98 -21.53 -4.53
C ASN A 85 10.98 -22.25 -3.61
N VAL A 86 11.62 -21.53 -2.68
CA VAL A 86 12.61 -22.11 -1.76
C VAL A 86 12.02 -22.50 -0.40
N LEU A 87 10.86 -21.96 -0.02
CA LEU A 87 10.19 -22.35 1.21
C LEU A 87 9.83 -23.84 1.19
N ASN A 88 10.21 -24.53 2.27
CA ASN A 88 9.73 -25.88 2.55
C ASN A 88 8.22 -25.87 2.85
N GLU A 89 7.63 -27.04 3.11
CA GLU A 89 6.19 -27.15 3.35
C GLU A 89 5.72 -26.48 4.64
N TYR A 90 6.52 -26.55 5.71
CA TYR A 90 6.21 -25.91 6.99
C TYR A 90 6.23 -24.39 6.87
N ASP A 91 7.27 -23.82 6.29
CA ASP A 91 7.40 -22.36 6.15
C ASP A 91 6.37 -21.78 5.18
N LYS A 92 6.02 -22.54 4.13
CA LYS A 92 4.97 -22.15 3.18
C LYS A 92 3.60 -22.17 3.84
N ALA A 93 3.30 -23.18 4.65
CA ALA A 93 2.08 -23.24 5.46
C ALA A 93 2.04 -22.06 6.45
N TYR A 94 3.13 -21.81 7.18
CA TYR A 94 3.21 -20.71 8.12
C TYR A 94 3.04 -19.32 7.46
N LEU A 95 3.59 -19.11 6.26
CA LEU A 95 3.36 -17.89 5.49
C LEU A 95 1.87 -17.71 5.13
N VAL A 96 1.22 -18.77 4.67
CA VAL A 96 -0.20 -18.76 4.30
C VAL A 96 -1.06 -18.51 5.53
N ASP A 97 -0.82 -19.23 6.62
CA ASP A 97 -1.54 -19.07 7.88
C ASP A 97 -1.34 -17.67 8.45
N SER A 98 -0.13 -17.12 8.38
CA SER A 98 0.14 -15.73 8.81
C SER A 98 -0.63 -14.71 7.98
N LEU A 99 -0.74 -14.90 6.66
CA LEU A 99 -1.59 -14.04 5.84
C LEU A 99 -3.07 -14.16 6.24
N LEU A 100 -3.58 -15.37 6.44
CA LEU A 100 -4.99 -15.57 6.79
C LEU A 100 -5.31 -15.09 8.21
N GLU A 101 -4.40 -15.26 9.16
CA GLU A 101 -4.47 -14.69 10.50
C GLU A 101 -4.50 -13.16 10.43
N TYR A 102 -3.76 -12.56 9.50
CA TYR A 102 -3.84 -11.11 9.27
C TYR A 102 -5.22 -10.70 8.74
N LEU A 103 -5.73 -11.39 7.73
CA LEU A 103 -6.94 -11.00 7.00
C LEU A 103 -8.23 -11.30 7.77
N HIS A 104 -8.24 -12.35 8.59
CA HIS A 104 -9.45 -12.88 9.22
C HIS A 104 -9.37 -13.07 10.73
N GLY A 105 -8.18 -12.96 11.32
CA GLY A 105 -7.91 -13.28 12.72
C GLY A 105 -7.17 -12.16 13.44
N ASN A 106 -6.14 -12.53 14.20
CA ASN A 106 -5.31 -11.55 14.90
C ASN A 106 -4.33 -10.86 13.93
N GLN A 107 -4.68 -9.63 13.52
CA GLN A 107 -3.88 -8.85 12.57
C GLN A 107 -2.40 -8.70 12.96
N GLN A 108 -2.12 -8.46 14.24
CA GLN A 108 -0.76 -8.31 14.74
C GLN A 108 0.04 -9.60 14.56
N ARG A 109 -0.53 -10.73 15.00
CA ARG A 109 0.10 -12.03 14.89
C ARG A 109 0.37 -12.38 13.42
N GLY A 110 -0.59 -12.15 12.55
CA GLY A 110 -0.42 -12.38 11.11
C GLY A 110 0.65 -11.48 10.49
N PHE A 111 0.70 -10.20 10.87
CA PHE A 111 1.72 -9.25 10.40
C PHE A 111 3.12 -9.70 10.82
N GLU A 112 3.31 -10.03 12.09
CA GLU A 112 4.59 -10.44 12.65
C GLU A 112 5.04 -11.79 12.08
N GLY A 113 4.12 -12.73 11.86
CA GLY A 113 4.42 -14.02 11.21
C GLY A 113 4.87 -13.88 9.76
N MET A 114 4.16 -13.05 8.96
CA MET A 114 4.61 -12.74 7.60
C MET A 114 5.98 -12.05 7.60
N MET A 115 6.22 -11.15 8.55
CA MET A 115 7.51 -10.46 8.68
C MET A 115 8.65 -11.43 8.96
N GLN A 116 8.45 -12.43 9.83
CA GLN A 116 9.45 -13.45 10.15
C GLN A 116 9.87 -14.25 8.91
N ILE A 117 8.90 -14.76 8.13
CA ILE A 117 9.20 -15.50 6.89
C ILE A 117 9.92 -14.61 5.86
N LEU A 118 9.44 -13.39 5.67
CA LEU A 118 10.06 -12.45 4.74
C LEU A 118 11.49 -12.06 5.16
N ALA A 119 11.79 -12.04 6.46
CA ALA A 119 13.11 -11.70 6.97
C ALA A 119 14.19 -12.73 6.59
N MET A 120 13.82 -14.01 6.39
CA MET A 120 14.75 -15.09 6.01
C MET A 120 15.56 -14.74 4.74
N GLU A 121 14.95 -14.01 3.80
CA GLU A 121 15.53 -13.62 2.51
C GLU A 121 15.76 -12.11 2.38
N ASN A 122 15.84 -11.37 3.50
CA ASN A 122 15.94 -9.90 3.50
C ASN A 122 14.79 -9.21 2.72
N LEU A 123 13.59 -9.78 2.78
CA LEU A 123 12.36 -9.31 2.13
C LEU A 123 11.33 -8.73 3.10
N ALA A 124 11.67 -8.58 4.39
CA ALA A 124 10.83 -7.90 5.37
C ALA A 124 10.69 -6.41 5.04
N LYS A 125 9.83 -6.12 4.07
CA LYS A 125 9.61 -4.79 3.49
C LYS A 125 8.15 -4.41 3.61
N TRP A 126 7.92 -3.15 3.93
CA TRP A 126 6.60 -2.55 4.05
C TRP A 126 5.68 -2.84 2.85
N SER A 127 6.21 -2.70 1.64
CA SER A 127 5.49 -2.93 0.39
C SER A 127 4.94 -4.36 0.31
N LEU A 128 5.77 -5.36 0.60
CA LEU A 128 5.39 -6.78 0.52
C LEU A 128 4.41 -7.19 1.63
N LEU A 129 4.58 -6.66 2.84
CA LEU A 129 3.69 -6.93 3.96
C LEU A 129 2.29 -6.34 3.79
N THR A 130 2.19 -5.16 3.18
CA THR A 130 0.95 -4.37 3.22
C THR A 130 0.13 -4.42 1.93
N ILE A 131 0.69 -4.95 0.83
CA ILE A 131 0.00 -4.92 -0.46
C ILE A 131 -1.22 -5.84 -0.53
N ILE A 132 -1.14 -7.06 0.01
CA ILE A 132 -2.26 -7.99 0.00
C ILE A 132 -3.38 -7.48 0.92
N PRO A 133 -3.11 -7.08 2.18
CA PRO A 133 -4.08 -6.39 3.02
C PRO A 133 -4.74 -5.19 2.36
N ALA A 134 -3.96 -4.30 1.74
CA ALA A 134 -4.49 -3.09 1.10
C ALA A 134 -5.38 -3.38 -0.11
N TYR A 135 -5.19 -4.52 -0.80
CA TYR A 135 -6.12 -4.97 -1.83
C TYR A 135 -7.34 -5.67 -1.26
N PHE A 136 -7.17 -6.44 -0.19
CA PHE A 136 -8.24 -7.19 0.46
C PHE A 136 -9.24 -6.26 1.17
N SER A 137 -8.76 -5.25 1.90
CA SER A 137 -9.61 -4.29 2.61
C SER A 137 -9.23 -2.86 2.24
N PRO A 138 -9.50 -2.42 1.00
CA PRO A 138 -9.01 -1.13 0.48
C PRO A 138 -9.63 0.09 1.18
N GLN A 139 -10.68 -0.10 1.97
CA GLN A 139 -11.27 0.95 2.80
C GLN A 139 -10.57 1.14 4.14
N ASP A 140 -9.87 0.13 4.64
CA ASP A 140 -9.37 0.15 6.02
C ASP A 140 -7.85 0.01 6.06
N GLU A 141 -7.29 -0.84 5.22
CA GLU A 141 -5.86 -1.12 5.18
C GLU A 141 -5.11 -0.15 4.29
N VAL A 142 -3.85 0.10 4.66
CA VAL A 142 -2.99 1.08 4.00
C VAL A 142 -1.77 0.40 3.41
N PHE A 143 -1.50 0.68 2.13
CA PHE A 143 -0.24 0.31 1.49
C PHE A 143 0.87 1.29 1.88
N ILE A 144 1.96 0.78 2.45
CA ILE A 144 3.10 1.61 2.86
C ILE A 144 4.14 1.66 1.75
N LYS A 145 4.24 2.84 1.13
CA LYS A 145 5.36 3.23 0.28
C LYS A 145 6.29 4.16 1.04
N PRO A 146 7.57 3.79 1.28
CA PRO A 146 8.48 4.55 2.15
C PRO A 146 8.56 6.05 1.88
N THR A 147 8.70 6.44 0.61
CA THR A 147 8.84 7.86 0.24
C THR A 147 7.55 8.64 0.46
N THR A 148 6.39 8.05 0.14
CA THR A 148 5.09 8.67 0.37
C THR A 148 4.85 8.90 1.86
N VAL A 149 5.11 7.89 2.69
CA VAL A 149 4.95 8.00 4.15
C VAL A 149 5.84 9.10 4.72
N LYS A 150 7.13 9.12 4.35
CA LYS A 150 8.08 10.16 4.81
C LYS A 150 7.63 11.56 4.41
N ASN A 151 7.15 11.74 3.17
CA ASN A 151 6.68 13.05 2.70
C ASN A 151 5.44 13.51 3.45
N ILE A 152 4.49 12.60 3.73
CA ILE A 152 3.30 12.90 4.52
C ILE A 152 3.70 13.33 5.94
N LEU A 153 4.49 12.51 6.64
CA LEU A 153 4.93 12.82 8.01
C LEU A 153 5.67 14.17 8.07
N LYS A 154 6.54 14.44 7.09
CA LYS A 154 7.26 15.72 6.98
C LYS A 154 6.32 16.89 6.72
N HIS A 155 5.43 16.80 5.73
CA HIS A 155 4.54 17.89 5.33
C HIS A 155 3.59 18.31 6.48
N PHE A 156 3.06 17.32 7.19
CA PHE A 156 2.16 17.52 8.31
C PHE A 156 2.88 17.68 9.66
N GLU A 157 4.21 17.69 9.67
CA GLU A 157 5.05 17.89 10.87
C GLU A 157 4.71 16.89 12.00
N ILE A 158 4.39 15.65 11.63
CA ILE A 158 4.05 14.57 12.54
C ILE A 158 5.35 14.02 13.15
N THR A 159 5.52 14.18 14.46
CA THR A 159 6.75 13.80 15.20
C THR A 159 6.55 12.65 16.18
N ASP A 160 5.30 12.35 16.55
CA ASP A 160 4.90 11.27 17.45
C ASP A 160 4.92 9.87 16.78
N ILE A 161 5.06 9.83 15.44
CA ILE A 161 5.20 8.61 14.65
C ILE A 161 6.51 8.68 13.84
N THR A 162 7.45 7.78 14.13
CA THR A 162 8.75 7.73 13.44
C THR A 162 8.80 6.59 12.43
N TYR A 163 8.98 6.91 11.15
CA TYR A 163 9.21 5.91 10.11
C TYR A 163 10.54 5.17 10.32
N LYS A 164 10.50 3.84 10.24
CA LYS A 164 11.69 2.98 10.18
C LYS A 164 11.64 2.09 8.94
N PRO A 165 12.79 1.76 8.31
CA PRO A 165 12.81 0.83 7.18
C PRO A 165 12.29 -0.56 7.53
N THR A 166 12.64 -1.06 8.72
CA THR A 166 12.13 -2.33 9.25
C THR A 166 10.66 -2.19 9.64
N PRO A 167 9.77 -3.03 9.11
CA PRO A 167 8.36 -3.01 9.45
C PRO A 167 8.09 -3.27 10.94
N SER A 168 7.06 -2.64 11.49
CA SER A 168 6.56 -2.93 12.84
C SER A 168 5.05 -2.74 12.91
N TRP A 169 4.38 -3.56 13.72
CA TRP A 169 2.94 -3.46 13.92
C TRP A 169 2.52 -2.14 14.56
N GLU A 170 3.30 -1.65 15.53
CA GLU A 170 3.04 -0.36 16.20
C GLU A 170 3.05 0.81 15.20
N PHE A 171 4.03 0.87 14.30
CA PHE A 171 4.04 1.91 13.27
C PHE A 171 2.87 1.74 12.31
N TYR A 172 2.60 0.50 11.87
CA TYR A 172 1.56 0.21 10.90
C TYR A 172 0.19 0.70 11.36
N THR A 173 -0.21 0.34 12.58
CA THR A 173 -1.50 0.70 13.17
C THR A 173 -1.66 2.20 13.32
N ARG A 174 -0.69 2.87 13.95
CA ARG A 174 -0.75 4.35 14.10
C ARG A 174 -0.83 5.08 12.77
N TYR A 175 -0.06 4.63 11.78
CA TYR A 175 -0.09 5.25 10.45
C TYR A 175 -1.40 4.94 9.70
N ARG A 176 -1.93 3.72 9.82
CA ARG A 176 -3.24 3.34 9.26
C ARG A 176 -4.36 4.20 9.84
N ASP A 177 -4.38 4.36 11.16
CA ASP A 177 -5.40 5.16 11.85
C ASP A 177 -5.32 6.63 11.44
N LEU A 178 -4.11 7.19 11.37
CA LEU A 178 -3.86 8.55 10.87
C LEU A 178 -4.45 8.78 9.47
N ILE A 179 -4.28 7.79 8.58
CA ILE A 179 -4.77 7.85 7.21
C ILE A 179 -6.30 7.72 7.15
N ASN A 180 -6.88 6.78 7.90
CA ASN A 180 -8.33 6.57 7.93
C ASN A 180 -9.08 7.78 8.52
N GLU A 181 -8.54 8.39 9.59
CA GLU A 181 -9.07 9.63 10.16
C GLU A 181 -9.04 10.81 9.18
N ALA A 182 -7.94 10.95 8.43
CA ALA A 182 -7.77 12.04 7.48
C ALA A 182 -8.63 11.84 6.22
N LYS A 183 -8.79 10.59 5.77
CA LYS A 183 -9.61 10.23 4.62
C LYS A 183 -11.06 10.69 4.77
N ALA A 184 -11.61 10.62 5.98
CA ALA A 184 -12.96 11.08 6.30
C ALA A 184 -13.16 12.60 6.22
N GLN A 185 -12.06 13.37 6.10
CA GLN A 185 -12.10 14.84 6.14
C GLN A 185 -11.94 15.50 4.77
N VAL A 186 -11.77 14.72 3.68
CA VAL A 186 -11.64 15.25 2.31
C VAL A 186 -12.88 14.98 1.47
N HIS A 187 -12.96 15.63 0.31
CA HIS A 187 -14.03 15.39 -0.65
C HIS A 187 -14.04 13.92 -1.13
N PRO A 188 -15.21 13.26 -1.24
CA PRO A 188 -15.29 11.83 -1.60
C PRO A 188 -14.59 11.45 -2.91
N SER A 189 -14.51 12.37 -3.88
CA SER A 189 -13.80 12.13 -5.15
C SER A 189 -12.29 11.93 -5.00
N LEU A 190 -11.71 12.24 -3.83
CA LEU A 190 -10.29 12.01 -3.49
C LEU A 190 -10.08 10.82 -2.55
N SER A 191 -11.16 10.29 -1.98
CA SER A 191 -11.13 9.26 -0.94
C SER A 191 -12.06 8.07 -1.21
N PRO A 192 -12.26 7.59 -2.45
CA PRO A 192 -13.10 6.42 -2.69
C PRO A 192 -12.54 5.15 -2.04
N ASN A 193 -11.24 5.12 -1.71
CA ASN A 193 -10.55 4.11 -0.92
C ASN A 193 -9.17 4.63 -0.46
N ASN A 194 -8.46 3.87 0.38
CA ASN A 194 -7.12 4.22 0.87
C ASN A 194 -6.07 4.32 -0.24
N PRO A 195 -6.01 3.43 -1.25
CA PRO A 195 -5.12 3.61 -2.39
C PRO A 195 -5.28 4.96 -3.11
N ALA A 196 -6.53 5.39 -3.36
CA ALA A 196 -6.82 6.69 -3.97
C ALA A 196 -6.41 7.84 -3.06
N PHE A 197 -6.79 7.80 -1.77
CA PHE A 197 -6.45 8.86 -0.82
C PHE A 197 -4.93 9.01 -0.62
N CYS A 198 -4.20 7.91 -0.47
CA CYS A 198 -2.74 7.94 -0.41
C CYS A 198 -2.12 8.38 -1.75
N GLY A 199 -2.75 8.06 -2.89
CA GLY A 199 -2.36 8.56 -4.21
C GLY A 199 -2.48 10.09 -4.30
N PHE A 200 -3.60 10.64 -3.82
CA PHE A 200 -3.81 12.09 -3.69
C PHE A 200 -2.70 12.72 -2.86
N LEU A 201 -2.49 12.24 -1.63
CA LEU A 201 -1.46 12.77 -0.74
C LEU A 201 -0.05 12.64 -1.36
N MET A 202 0.25 11.53 -2.05
CA MET A 202 1.52 11.36 -2.75
C MET A 202 1.72 12.42 -3.84
N MET A 203 0.67 12.79 -4.58
CA MET A 203 0.76 13.77 -5.67
C MET A 203 0.93 15.19 -5.16
N THR A 204 0.37 15.51 -3.98
CA THR A 204 0.35 16.87 -3.45
C THR A 204 1.39 17.14 -2.36
N THR A 205 1.93 16.12 -1.70
CA THR A 205 3.02 16.25 -0.70
C THR A 205 4.41 15.99 -1.27
N LYS A 206 4.52 15.55 -2.52
CA LYS A 206 5.81 15.57 -3.23
C LYS A 206 6.28 17.01 -3.30
N GLU A 207 7.43 17.30 -2.69
CA GLU A 207 8.18 18.50 -3.02
C GLU A 207 8.39 18.48 -4.53
N THR A 208 7.77 19.42 -5.25
CA THR A 208 8.20 19.73 -6.60
C THR A 208 9.62 20.25 -6.48
N ALA A 209 10.61 19.39 -6.74
CA ALA A 209 11.90 19.86 -7.17
C ALA A 209 11.63 20.85 -8.31
N ASN A 210 12.09 22.10 -8.13
CA ASN A 210 11.99 23.24 -9.03
C ASN A 210 11.45 22.93 -10.44
N LYS A 211 10.32 23.55 -10.79
CA LYS A 211 9.73 23.58 -12.15
C LYS A 211 10.61 24.29 -13.21
N SER A 212 11.90 24.48 -12.96
CA SER A 212 12.87 25.14 -13.85
C SER A 212 13.95 24.22 -14.43
N GLN A 213 13.84 22.89 -14.28
CA GLN A 213 14.83 21.95 -14.85
C GLN A 213 14.23 20.72 -15.59
N MET A 214 13.00 20.79 -16.08
CA MET A 214 12.34 19.61 -16.69
C MET A 214 12.13 19.66 -18.21
N PHE A 215 12.93 20.46 -18.92
CA PHE A 215 13.16 20.28 -20.35
C PHE A 215 14.65 20.49 -20.65
N PRO A 216 15.41 19.45 -21.03
CA PRO A 216 16.57 19.69 -21.88
C PRO A 216 16.03 20.26 -23.20
N VAL A 217 16.49 21.46 -23.55
CA VAL A 217 16.45 21.92 -24.93
C VAL A 217 17.53 21.12 -25.63
N ASP A 218 17.12 20.10 -26.38
CA ASP A 218 18.02 19.44 -27.31
C ASP A 218 18.26 20.42 -28.47
N ASN A 219 19.51 20.87 -28.60
CA ASN A 219 20.07 21.37 -29.86
C ASN A 219 20.56 20.18 -30.68
#